data_AF-A0A7C1X6U4-F1
#
_entry.id   AF-A0A7C1X6U4-F1
#
_cell.length_a   1.000
_cell.length_b   1.000
_cell.length_c   1.000
_cell.angle_alpha   90.00
_cell.angle_beta   90.00
_cell.angle_gamma   90.00
#
_symmetry.space_group_name_H-M   'P 1'
#
loop_
_entity.id
_entity.type
_entity.pdbx_description
1 polymer ?
#
loop_
_entity_poly.entity_id
_entity_poly.type
_entity_poly.pdbx_seq_one_letter_code
_entity_poly.pdbx_strand_id
1 'polypeptide(L)'
;MELSLPPRIKVLEALGSIADGRVKLVGDKEAVVVSSMGERQYTVYVDAERGEAFSDDNGTKFRGYVGYPIIAVLMLKGVLPYDERFAKALAGLPWKELNERFKKYAIVENLVKEEARKKGVDRKELDAFVSSVLNRLADLQLRYVERPRVG
;
A
#
# COMPACT_ATOMS: atom_id res chain seq x y z
N MET A 1 15.39 4.23 -11.90
CA MET A 1 14.30 3.51 -12.60
C MET A 1 12.99 4.08 -12.09
N GLU A 2 12.07 4.48 -12.96
CA GLU A 2 10.72 4.92 -12.52
C GLU A 2 9.91 3.72 -12.02
N LEU A 3 9.15 3.92 -10.94
CA LEU A 3 8.22 2.92 -10.43
C LEU A 3 6.88 3.07 -11.16
N SER A 4 6.40 1.98 -11.72
CA SER A 4 5.07 1.94 -12.35
C SER A 4 3.94 1.99 -11.31
N LEU A 5 2.74 2.32 -11.78
CA LEU A 5 1.54 2.24 -10.94
C LEU A 5 1.27 0.80 -10.51
N PRO A 6 0.89 0.58 -9.25
CA PRO A 6 0.61 -0.75 -8.75
C PRO A 6 -0.76 -1.27 -9.22
N PRO A 7 -0.99 -2.58 -9.14
CA PRO A 7 -2.33 -3.14 -9.19
C PRO A 7 -3.23 -2.47 -8.14
N ARG A 8 -4.49 -2.18 -8.50
CA ARG A 8 -5.50 -1.52 -7.65
C ARG A 8 -5.59 -2.07 -6.22
N ILE A 9 -5.49 -3.40 -6.09
CA ILE A 9 -5.53 -4.09 -4.81
C ILE A 9 -4.48 -3.62 -3.80
N LYS A 10 -3.34 -3.07 -4.26
CA LYS A 10 -2.27 -2.58 -3.37
C LYS A 10 -2.68 -1.35 -2.58
N VAL A 11 -3.60 -0.54 -3.09
CA VAL A 11 -4.21 0.55 -2.32
C VAL A 11 -5.04 -0.01 -1.16
N LEU A 12 -5.81 -1.06 -1.42
CA LEU A 12 -6.62 -1.72 -0.38
C LEU A 12 -5.75 -2.42 0.67
N GLU A 13 -4.66 -3.07 0.24
CA GLU A 13 -3.69 -3.71 1.13
C GLU A 13 -2.98 -2.68 2.04
N ALA A 14 -2.67 -1.50 1.50
CA ALA A 14 -2.10 -0.39 2.27
C ALA A 14 -3.06 0.12 3.36
N LEU A 15 -4.33 0.36 3.02
CA LEU A 15 -5.38 0.73 3.98
C LEU A 15 -5.50 -0.31 5.11
N GLY A 16 -5.57 -1.59 4.76
CA GLY A 16 -5.61 -2.68 5.74
C GLY A 16 -4.37 -2.68 6.64
N SER A 17 -3.17 -2.48 6.09
CA SER A 17 -1.94 -2.42 6.90
C SER A 17 -1.89 -1.27 7.89
N ILE A 18 -2.48 -0.12 7.55
CA ILE A 18 -2.58 1.01 8.47
C ILE A 18 -3.56 0.65 9.60
N ALA A 19 -4.73 0.13 9.26
CA ALA A 19 -5.75 -0.23 10.25
C ALA A 19 -5.30 -1.35 11.21
N ASP A 20 -4.48 -2.27 10.72
CA ASP A 20 -3.87 -3.34 11.53
C ASP A 20 -2.70 -2.84 12.42
N GLY A 21 -2.35 -1.55 12.37
CA GLY A 21 -1.21 -1.00 13.11
C GLY A 21 0.15 -1.53 12.65
N ARG A 22 0.24 -2.03 11.40
CA ARG A 22 1.45 -2.69 10.87
C ARG A 22 2.47 -1.72 10.27
N VAL A 23 2.20 -0.42 10.28
CA VAL A 23 3.07 0.61 9.71
C VAL A 23 3.62 1.50 10.81
N LYS A 24 4.94 1.54 10.96
CA LYS A 24 5.64 2.37 11.95
C LYS A 24 6.54 3.36 11.24
N LEU A 25 6.27 4.66 11.38
CA LEU A 25 7.20 5.70 10.95
C LEU A 25 8.38 5.73 11.93
N VAL A 26 9.61 5.66 11.40
CA VAL A 26 10.85 5.64 12.20
C VAL A 26 11.76 6.84 11.92
N GLY A 27 11.38 7.69 10.96
CA GLY A 27 12.00 8.98 10.69
C GLY A 27 11.22 9.77 9.64
N ASP A 28 11.77 10.92 9.26
CA ASP A 28 11.13 11.86 8.33
C ASP A 28 10.88 11.27 6.95
N LYS A 29 11.72 10.31 6.52
CA LYS A 29 11.59 9.62 5.23
C LYS A 29 11.56 8.11 5.38
N GLU A 30 11.67 7.59 6.60
CA GLU A 30 11.83 6.16 6.86
C GLU A 30 10.67 5.57 7.63
N ALA A 31 10.31 4.34 7.27
CA ALA A 31 9.29 3.58 7.93
C ALA A 31 9.59 2.07 7.87
N VAL A 32 8.90 1.37 8.74
CA VAL A 32 8.91 -0.09 8.85
C VAL A 32 7.47 -0.58 8.66
N VAL A 33 7.29 -1.56 7.77
CA VAL A 33 5.97 -2.16 7.50
C VAL A 33 6.01 -3.66 7.73
N VAL A 34 5.13 -4.16 8.59
CA VAL A 34 5.03 -5.60 8.89
C VAL A 34 4.03 -6.26 7.94
N SER A 35 4.36 -7.44 7.43
CA SER A 35 3.47 -8.22 6.56
C SER A 35 2.21 -8.67 7.31
N SER A 36 1.16 -9.04 6.57
CA SER A 36 -0.14 -9.42 7.18
C SER A 36 -0.08 -10.60 8.14
N MET A 37 0.93 -11.48 8.02
CA MET A 37 1.15 -12.62 8.92
C MET A 37 2.24 -12.36 9.97
N GLY A 38 2.83 -11.16 10.03
CA GLY A 38 3.88 -10.85 11.00
C GLY A 38 5.27 -11.42 10.69
N GLU A 39 5.39 -12.30 9.68
CA GLU A 39 6.62 -13.04 9.39
C GLU A 39 7.73 -12.20 8.74
N ARG A 40 7.37 -11.07 8.11
CA ARG A 40 8.31 -10.22 7.36
C ARG A 40 8.15 -8.78 7.77
N GLN A 41 9.28 -8.10 7.84
CA GLN A 41 9.38 -6.67 8.08
C GLN A 41 10.03 -6.03 6.86
N TYR A 42 9.37 -5.04 6.28
CA TYR A 42 9.84 -4.29 5.13
C TYR A 42 10.42 -2.96 5.59
N THR A 43 11.59 -2.61 5.06
CA THR A 43 12.15 -1.27 5.19
C THR A 43 11.58 -0.41 4.08
N VAL A 44 11.10 0.79 4.41
CA VAL A 44 10.52 1.73 3.46
C VAL A 44 11.21 3.08 3.59
N TYR A 45 11.60 3.65 2.46
CA TYR A 45 12.01 5.05 2.37
C TYR A 45 11.16 5.78 1.34
N VAL A 46 10.71 6.99 1.66
CA VAL A 46 9.94 7.85 0.76
C VAL A 46 10.33 9.31 0.93
N ASP A 47 10.72 9.93 -0.17
CA ASP A 47 10.87 11.37 -0.34
C ASP A 47 9.95 11.82 -1.47
N ALA A 48 8.75 12.28 -1.09
CA ALA A 48 7.73 12.71 -2.06
C ALA A 48 8.13 14.00 -2.79
N GLU A 49 8.94 14.87 -2.17
CA GLU A 49 9.39 16.12 -2.78
C GLU A 49 10.41 15.86 -3.90
N ARG A 50 11.29 14.88 -3.69
CA ARG A 50 12.30 14.47 -4.69
C ARG A 50 11.81 13.41 -5.67
N GLY A 51 10.62 12.86 -5.44
CA GLY A 51 10.07 11.75 -6.21
C GLY A 51 10.92 10.48 -6.05
N GLU A 52 11.41 10.19 -4.85
CA GLU A 52 12.28 9.04 -4.57
C GLU A 52 11.58 8.08 -3.60
N ALA A 53 11.61 6.78 -3.90
CA ALA A 53 11.04 5.77 -3.02
C ALA A 53 11.84 4.46 -3.06
N PHE A 54 11.80 3.73 -1.95
CA PHE A 54 12.38 2.42 -1.79
C PHE A 54 11.49 1.56 -0.89
N SER A 55 11.34 0.30 -1.26
CA SER A 55 10.95 -0.76 -0.33
C SER A 55 11.60 -2.06 -0.76
N ASP A 56 11.96 -2.89 0.23
CA ASP A 56 12.46 -4.24 0.03
C ASP A 56 11.33 -5.27 -0.16
N ASP A 57 10.06 -4.84 -0.26
CA ASP A 57 8.95 -5.70 -0.62
C ASP A 57 9.04 -6.23 -2.06
N ASN A 58 8.48 -7.41 -2.30
CA ASN A 58 8.61 -8.08 -3.60
C ASN A 58 8.00 -7.29 -4.76
N GLY A 59 6.94 -6.51 -4.52
CA GLY A 59 6.30 -5.68 -5.54
C GLY A 59 7.23 -4.58 -6.01
N THR A 60 7.84 -3.85 -5.08
CA THR A 60 8.81 -2.81 -5.42
C THR A 60 10.10 -3.41 -5.99
N LYS A 61 10.72 -4.36 -5.29
CA LYS A 61 12.05 -4.89 -5.63
C LYS A 61 12.10 -5.70 -6.92
N PHE A 62 11.09 -6.54 -7.17
CA PHE A 62 11.11 -7.49 -8.29
C PHE A 62 10.09 -7.19 -9.39
N ARG A 63 9.04 -6.41 -9.10
CA ARG A 63 8.02 -6.04 -10.09
C ARG A 63 8.11 -4.60 -10.58
N GLY A 64 8.88 -3.74 -9.91
CA GLY A 64 9.13 -2.37 -10.36
C GLY A 64 7.89 -1.47 -10.32
N TYR A 65 6.95 -1.73 -9.42
CA TYR A 65 5.81 -0.84 -9.15
C TYR A 65 5.86 -0.32 -7.70
N VAL A 66 5.10 0.73 -7.41
CA VAL A 66 4.98 1.26 -6.04
C VAL A 66 4.24 0.25 -5.13
N GLY A 67 4.97 -0.48 -4.29
CA GLY A 67 4.39 -1.47 -3.38
C GLY A 67 3.44 -0.88 -2.32
N TYR A 68 2.56 -1.72 -1.75
CA TYR A 68 1.66 -1.30 -0.67
C TYR A 68 2.38 -0.66 0.53
N PRO A 69 3.63 -1.04 0.90
CA PRO A 69 4.32 -0.38 2.02
C PRO A 69 4.59 1.10 1.74
N ILE A 70 4.98 1.44 0.50
CA ILE A 70 5.21 2.83 0.09
C ILE A 70 3.88 3.61 0.10
N ILE A 71 2.81 3.02 -0.44
CA ILE A 71 1.47 3.65 -0.46
C ILE A 71 1.00 3.94 0.98
N ALA A 72 1.16 2.99 1.89
CA ALA A 72 0.73 3.13 3.27
C ALA A 72 1.49 4.25 4.00
N VAL A 73 2.80 4.36 3.78
CA VAL A 73 3.63 5.43 4.33
C VAL A 73 3.22 6.79 3.77
N LEU A 74 2.97 6.89 2.47
CA LEU A 74 2.51 8.13 1.83
C LEU A 74 1.13 8.58 2.36
N MET A 75 0.22 7.64 2.63
CA MET A 75 -1.07 7.93 3.27
C MET A 75 -0.87 8.50 4.69
N LEU A 76 -0.03 7.86 5.51
CA LEU A 76 0.24 8.33 6.87
C LEU A 76 0.98 9.67 6.91
N LYS A 77 1.76 10.00 5.88
CA LYS A 77 2.40 11.31 5.71
C LYS A 77 1.45 12.39 5.14
N GLY A 78 0.19 12.05 4.84
CA GLY A 78 -0.78 12.97 4.25
C GLY A 78 -0.53 13.33 2.78
N VAL A 79 0.37 12.60 2.10
CA VAL A 79 0.70 12.84 0.68
C VAL A 79 -0.34 12.20 -0.24
N LEU A 80 -0.86 11.03 0.15
CA LEU A 80 -1.95 10.34 -0.52
C LEU A 80 -3.26 10.41 0.29
N PRO A 81 -4.42 10.37 -0.36
CA PRO A 81 -5.71 10.28 0.33
C PRO A 81 -5.77 9.09 1.29
N TYR A 82 -6.37 9.30 2.46
CA TYR A 82 -6.64 8.29 3.46
C TYR A 82 -8.07 8.43 3.97
N ASP A 83 -8.80 7.31 4.05
CA ASP A 83 -10.15 7.25 4.62
C ASP A 83 -10.17 6.15 5.69
N GLU A 84 -10.35 6.57 6.94
CA GLU A 84 -10.32 5.67 8.11
C GLU A 84 -11.44 4.63 8.07
N ARG A 85 -12.61 4.96 7.51
CA ARG A 85 -13.73 4.02 7.39
C ARG A 85 -13.37 2.90 6.40
N PHE A 86 -12.75 3.22 5.26
CA PHE A 86 -12.25 2.18 4.35
C PHE A 86 -11.15 1.34 4.98
N ALA A 87 -10.23 1.97 5.71
CA ALA A 87 -9.17 1.27 6.43
C ALA A 87 -9.74 0.27 7.44
N LYS A 88 -10.67 0.70 8.31
CA LYS A 88 -11.36 -0.15 9.30
C LYS A 88 -12.12 -1.30 8.64
N ALA A 89 -12.77 -1.07 7.50
CA ALA A 89 -13.45 -2.12 6.76
C ALA A 89 -12.48 -3.20 6.21
N LEU A 90 -11.24 -2.82 5.91
CA LEU A 90 -10.20 -3.69 5.38
C LEU A 90 -9.26 -4.28 6.46
N ALA A 91 -9.49 -3.95 7.72
CA ALA A 91 -8.73 -4.48 8.86
C ALA A 91 -8.94 -5.99 9.05
N GLY A 92 -7.87 -6.67 9.48
CA GLY A 92 -7.86 -8.09 9.85
C GLY A 92 -7.90 -9.07 8.68
N LEU A 93 -7.70 -8.60 7.44
CA LEU A 93 -7.74 -9.47 6.26
C LEU A 93 -6.42 -10.25 6.09
N PRO A 94 -6.46 -11.58 5.87
CA PRO A 94 -5.27 -12.41 5.70
C PRO A 94 -4.71 -12.28 4.27
N TRP A 95 -4.17 -11.11 3.94
CA TRP A 95 -3.73 -10.74 2.58
C TRP A 95 -2.75 -11.76 1.96
N LYS A 96 -1.82 -12.31 2.75
CA LYS A 96 -0.84 -13.30 2.26
C LYS A 96 -1.55 -14.56 1.79
N GLU A 97 -2.40 -15.13 2.64
CA GLU A 97 -3.14 -16.37 2.34
C GLU A 97 -4.06 -16.19 1.14
N LEU A 98 -4.79 -15.07 1.06
CA LEU A 98 -5.66 -14.77 -0.08
C LEU A 98 -4.85 -14.69 -1.38
N ASN A 99 -3.71 -13.99 -1.38
CA ASN A 99 -2.86 -13.87 -2.56
C ASN A 99 -2.24 -15.22 -2.97
N GLU A 100 -1.78 -16.03 -2.02
CA GLU A 100 -1.18 -17.35 -2.28
C GLU A 100 -2.19 -18.37 -2.76
N ARG A 101 -3.41 -18.36 -2.20
CA ARG A 101 -4.50 -19.26 -2.58
C ARG A 101 -5.02 -18.97 -3.98
N PHE A 102 -5.31 -17.71 -4.30
CA PHE A 102 -5.98 -17.36 -5.54
C PHE A 102 -5.02 -17.00 -6.69
N LYS A 103 -3.81 -16.52 -6.38
CA LYS A 103 -2.75 -16.13 -7.35
C LYS A 103 -3.22 -15.20 -8.47
N LYS A 104 -4.35 -14.51 -8.27
CA LYS A 104 -5.02 -13.63 -9.24
C LYS A 104 -5.58 -12.41 -8.50
N TYR A 105 -4.97 -11.25 -8.72
CA TYR A 105 -5.35 -10.02 -8.02
C TYR A 105 -6.81 -9.64 -8.21
N ALA A 106 -7.38 -9.81 -9.41
CA ALA A 106 -8.79 -9.50 -9.65
C ALA A 106 -9.75 -10.30 -8.76
N ILE A 107 -9.42 -11.57 -8.45
CA ILE A 107 -10.24 -12.42 -7.57
C ILE A 107 -10.14 -11.90 -6.13
N VAL A 108 -8.91 -11.66 -5.65
CA VAL A 108 -8.69 -11.17 -4.29
C VAL A 108 -9.31 -9.78 -4.10
N GLU A 109 -9.17 -8.88 -5.07
CA GLU A 109 -9.76 -7.55 -5.03
C GLU A 109 -11.29 -7.62 -4.90
N ASN A 110 -11.95 -8.51 -5.65
CA ASN A 110 -13.40 -8.73 -5.52
C ASN A 110 -13.77 -9.25 -4.13
N LEU A 111 -13.06 -10.27 -3.63
CA LEU A 111 -13.32 -10.85 -2.30
C LEU A 111 -13.20 -9.79 -1.19
N VAL A 112 -12.14 -9.00 -1.24
CA VAL A 112 -11.87 -7.97 -0.23
C VAL A 112 -12.90 -6.83 -0.29
N LYS A 113 -13.34 -6.44 -1.49
CA LYS A 113 -14.45 -5.50 -1.64
C LYS A 113 -15.77 -6.04 -1.09
N GLU A 114 -16.05 -7.33 -1.26
CA GLU A 114 -17.22 -7.95 -0.65
C GLU A 114 -17.14 -7.97 0.88
N GLU A 115 -15.96 -8.22 1.47
CA GLU A 115 -15.76 -8.10 2.92
C GLU A 115 -15.96 -6.66 3.42
N ALA A 116 -15.45 -5.67 2.68
CA ALA A 116 -15.70 -4.26 3.01
C ALA A 116 -17.19 -3.90 2.91
N ARG A 117 -17.89 -4.44 1.90
CA ARG A 117 -19.34 -4.24 1.72
C ARG A 117 -20.16 -4.80 2.88
N LYS A 118 -19.80 -5.98 3.40
CA LYS A 118 -20.44 -6.55 4.60
C LYS A 118 -20.28 -5.64 5.83
N LYS A 119 -19.26 -4.79 5.84
CA LYS A 119 -18.99 -3.79 6.89
C LYS A 119 -19.54 -2.38 6.54
N GLY A 120 -20.43 -2.28 5.55
CA GLY A 120 -21.15 -1.03 5.23
C GLY A 120 -20.42 -0.08 4.28
N VAL A 121 -19.33 -0.52 3.63
CA VAL A 121 -18.64 0.28 2.61
C VAL A 121 -19.25 0.02 1.23
N ASP A 122 -19.68 1.07 0.52
CA ASP A 122 -20.13 0.93 -0.85
C ASP A 122 -18.96 0.62 -1.81
N ARG A 123 -19.19 -0.30 -2.74
CA ARG A 123 -18.17 -0.76 -3.68
C ARG A 123 -17.76 0.33 -4.66
N LYS A 124 -18.72 1.12 -5.18
CA LYS A 124 -18.41 2.19 -6.14
C LYS A 124 -17.63 3.31 -5.47
N GLU A 125 -17.98 3.63 -4.23
CA GLU A 125 -17.27 4.60 -3.42
C GLU A 125 -15.82 4.17 -3.17
N LEU A 126 -15.61 2.92 -2.77
CA LEU A 126 -14.27 2.36 -2.59
C LEU A 126 -13.48 2.32 -3.91
N ASP A 127 -14.14 2.01 -5.02
CA ASP A 127 -13.52 2.03 -6.35
C ASP A 127 -13.09 3.43 -6.80
N ALA A 128 -13.92 4.45 -6.52
CA ALA A 128 -13.59 5.85 -6.77
C ALA A 128 -12.41 6.31 -5.90
N PHE A 129 -12.39 5.92 -4.63
CA PHE A 129 -11.25 6.18 -3.73
C PHE A 129 -9.95 5.59 -4.28
N VAL A 130 -9.94 4.30 -4.66
CA VAL A 130 -8.75 3.66 -5.22
C VAL A 130 -8.26 4.40 -6.47
N SER A 131 -9.17 4.81 -7.36
CA SER A 131 -8.81 5.59 -8.55
C SER A 131 -8.21 6.95 -8.18
N SER A 132 -8.75 7.64 -7.18
CA SER A 132 -8.20 8.93 -6.71
C SER A 132 -6.77 8.79 -6.15
N VAL A 133 -6.50 7.72 -5.39
CA VAL A 133 -5.18 7.41 -4.85
C VAL A 133 -4.20 7.12 -5.99
N LEU A 134 -4.60 6.30 -6.97
CA LEU A 134 -3.73 5.97 -8.11
C LEU A 134 -3.42 7.19 -8.98
N ASN A 135 -4.39 8.08 -9.21
CA ASN A 135 -4.16 9.31 -9.95
C ASN A 135 -3.15 10.21 -9.21
N ARG A 136 -3.37 10.45 -7.91
CA ARG A 136 -2.43 11.24 -7.09
C ARG A 136 -1.04 10.60 -7.02
N LEU A 137 -0.98 9.27 -6.98
CA LEU A 137 0.28 8.53 -6.98
C LEU A 137 1.03 8.68 -8.32
N ALA A 138 0.32 8.72 -9.44
CA ALA A 138 0.92 8.96 -10.75
C ALA A 138 1.61 10.32 -10.82
N ASP A 139 0.99 11.36 -10.24
CA ASP A 139 1.54 12.73 -10.20
C ASP A 139 2.86 12.83 -9.43
N LEU A 140 3.14 11.90 -8.51
CA LEU A 140 4.39 11.89 -7.73
C LEU A 140 5.60 11.42 -8.55
N GLN A 141 5.37 10.73 -9.68
CA GLN A 141 6.42 10.21 -10.57
C GLN A 141 7.59 9.53 -9.81
N LEU A 142 7.24 8.67 -8.85
CA LEU A 142 8.23 8.07 -7.94
C LEU A 142 9.26 7.23 -8.69
N ARG A 143 10.52 7.43 -8.33
CA ARG A 143 11.65 6.68 -8.85
C ARG A 143 12.21 5.77 -7.77
N TYR A 144 12.52 4.54 -8.14
CA TYR A 144 13.24 3.63 -7.28
C TYR A 144 14.65 4.17 -7.02
N VAL A 145 14.98 4.31 -5.74
CA VAL A 145 16.34 4.51 -5.25
C VAL A 145 16.78 3.27 -4.49
N GLU A 146 18.04 2.89 -4.59
CA GLU A 146 18.58 1.89 -3.67
C GLU A 146 18.59 2.47 -2.26
N ARG A 147 18.34 1.64 -1.23
CA ARG A 147 18.19 2.09 0.17
C ARG A 147 19.24 3.18 0.46
N PRO A 148 18.81 4.44 0.72
CA PRO A 148 19.77 5.50 0.96
C PRO A 148 20.66 5.08 2.13
N ARG A 149 21.98 5.15 1.94
CA ARG A 149 22.89 5.04 3.07
C ARG A 149 22.62 6.26 3.93
N VAL A 150 22.08 6.04 5.13
CA VAL A 150 22.00 7.09 6.14
C VAL A 150 23.45 7.47 6.43
N GLY A 151 23.83 8.67 5.98
CA GLY A 151 25.14 9.27 6.26
C GLY A 151 25.21 9.81 7.68
#